data_AF-A0A4Q9KUY9-F1
#
_entry.id   AF-A0A4Q9KUY9-F1
#
_cell.length_a   1.000
_cell.length_b   1.000
_cell.length_c   1.000
_cell.angle_alpha   90.00
_cell.angle_beta   90.00
_cell.angle_gamma   90.00
#
_symmetry.space_group_name_H-M   'P 1'
#
loop_
_entity.id
_entity.type
_entity.pdbx_description
1 polymer ?
#
loop_
_entity_poly.entity_id
_entity_poly.type
_entity_poly.pdbx_seq_one_letter_code
_entity_poly.pdbx_strand_id
1 'polypeptide(L)' 'VSVSNCTDFQSRELEVRFGVGKENAKKVYVHMLNGTLCAIQRTLCCILENYQSEDGVIVPEVLRKYFKKDFIPYLK' A
#
# COMPACT_ATOMS: atom_id res chain seq x y z
N VAL A 1 2.29 -7.28 3.88
CA VAL A 1 1.67 -5.92 3.90
C VAL A 1 1.46 -5.52 5.36
N SER A 2 1.55 -4.22 5.71
CA SER A 2 1.17 -3.71 7.03
C SER A 2 -0.09 -2.86 6.93
N VAL A 3 -1.02 -3.06 7.85
CA VAL A 3 -2.26 -2.27 8.00
C VAL A 3 -2.45 -2.03 9.49
N SER A 4 -2.72 -0.79 9.87
CA SER A 4 -2.82 -0.40 11.28
C SER A 4 -3.93 0.61 11.51
N ASN A 5 -4.67 0.40 12.59
CA ASN A 5 -5.57 1.39 13.18
C ASN A 5 -4.79 2.10 14.28
N CYS A 6 -4.45 3.36 14.08
CA CYS A 6 -3.71 4.16 15.04
C CYS A 6 -4.61 4.94 15.99
N THR A 7 -5.94 4.74 15.92
CA THR A 7 -6.95 5.51 16.65
C THR A 7 -6.60 6.99 16.59
N ASP A 8 -6.71 7.71 17.70
CA ASP A 8 -6.30 9.09 17.83
C ASP A 8 -4.79 9.31 18.09
N PHE A 9 -3.95 8.28 18.17
CA PHE A 9 -2.53 8.43 18.56
C PHE A 9 -1.77 9.45 17.71
N GLN A 10 -1.81 9.29 16.39
CA GLN A 10 -1.14 10.20 15.45
C GLN A 10 -1.82 11.58 15.41
N SER A 11 -3.15 11.60 15.50
CA SER A 11 -3.94 12.83 15.42
C SER A 11 -3.76 13.75 16.62
N ARG A 12 -3.43 13.21 17.80
CA ARG A 12 -3.13 13.98 19.02
C ARG A 12 -1.85 14.80 18.85
N GLU A 13 -0.78 14.18 18.34
CA GLU A 13 0.49 14.86 18.08
C GLU A 13 0.37 15.91 16.97
N LEU A 14 -0.38 15.60 15.90
CA LEU A 14 -0.59 16.50 14.76
C LEU A 14 -1.69 17.56 15.00
N GLU A 15 -2.33 17.57 16.17
CA GLU A 15 -3.45 18.44 16.51
C GLU A 15 -4.62 18.41 15.50
N VAL A 16 -4.90 17.25 14.90
CA VAL A 16 -6.03 17.04 13.98
C VAL A 16 -7.29 16.67 14.76
N ARG A 17 -8.16 17.66 14.95
CA ARG A 17 -9.31 17.55 15.85
C ARG A 17 -10.57 17.12 15.11
N PHE A 18 -11.42 16.38 15.83
CA PHE A 18 -12.79 16.13 15.43
C PHE A 18 -13.67 17.29 15.94
N GLY A 19 -14.37 17.97 15.03
CA GLY A 19 -15.19 19.14 15.37
C GLY A 19 -16.44 18.76 16.15
N VAL A 20 -16.42 18.90 17.47
CA VAL A 20 -17.60 18.82 18.35
C VAL A 20 -18.14 20.23 18.62
N GLY A 21 -19.45 20.41 18.45
CA GLY A 21 -20.16 21.69 18.62
C GLY A 21 -19.95 22.32 20.01
N LYS A 22 -20.04 23.65 20.07
CA LYS A 22 -19.70 24.46 21.25
C LYS A 22 -20.61 24.16 22.44
N GLU A 23 -20.08 23.43 23.41
CA GLU A 23 -20.22 23.67 24.86
C GLU A 23 -19.32 22.69 25.63
N ASN A 24 -18.18 23.16 26.12
CA ASN A 24 -17.26 22.45 27.03
C ASN A 24 -16.86 21.01 26.65
N ALA A 25 -16.94 20.63 25.37
CA ALA A 25 -16.55 19.32 24.91
C ALA A 25 -15.01 19.19 24.98
N LYS A 26 -14.54 18.26 25.81
CA LYS A 26 -13.15 17.77 25.84
C LYS A 26 -12.60 17.65 24.41
N LYS A 27 -11.33 18.03 24.18
CA LYS A 27 -10.70 17.87 22.87
C LYS A 27 -10.87 16.44 22.38
N VAL A 28 -11.61 16.24 21.29
CA VAL A 28 -11.75 14.96 20.60
C VAL A 28 -10.92 15.02 19.34
N TYR A 29 -10.22 13.94 19.03
CA TYR A 29 -9.35 13.83 17.86
C TYR A 29 -9.86 12.74 16.93
N VAL A 30 -9.56 12.87 15.63
CA VAL A 30 -10.01 11.90 14.62
C VAL A 30 -9.23 10.58 14.74
N HIS A 31 -9.85 9.47 14.35
CA HIS A 31 -9.10 8.23 14.19
C HIS A 31 -8.34 8.23 12.86
N MET A 32 -7.06 7.86 12.90
CA MET A 32 -6.20 7.71 11.74
C MET A 32 -5.89 6.24 11.49
N LEU A 33 -5.92 5.84 10.23
CA LEU A 33 -5.55 4.51 9.76
C LEU A 33 -4.49 4.64 8.68
N ASN A 34 -3.63 3.64 8.57
CA ASN A 34 -2.68 3.54 7.47
C ASN A 34 -2.59 2.09 6.98
N GLY A 35 -2.23 1.92 5.71
CA GLY A 35 -2.04 0.59 5.13
C GLY A 35 -1.23 0.66 3.84
N THR A 36 -0.26 -0.24 3.68
CA THR A 36 0.51 -0.35 2.45
C THR A 36 -0.28 -1.12 1.40
N LEU A 37 -0.70 -0.48 0.31
CA LEU A 37 -1.37 -1.20 -0.78
C LEU A 37 -0.39 -2.12 -1.54
N CYS A 38 0.74 -1.57 -1.98
CA CYS A 38 1.75 -2.30 -2.74
C CYS A 38 3.15 -1.75 -2.43
N ALA A 39 4.03 -2.59 -1.89
CA ALA A 39 5.43 -2.26 -1.67
C ALA A 39 6.24 -2.69 -2.90
N ILE A 40 6.43 -1.78 -3.86
CA ILE A 40 6.86 -2.08 -5.24
C ILE A 40 8.03 -3.06 -5.30
N GLN A 41 9.15 -2.83 -4.58
CA GLN A 41 10.31 -3.72 -4.68
C GLN A 41 10.02 -5.13 -4.16
N ARG A 42 9.31 -5.25 -3.03
CA ARG A 42 8.96 -6.57 -2.46
C ARG A 42 7.94 -7.30 -3.32
N THR A 43 6.98 -6.57 -3.86
CA THR A 43 6.01 -7.11 -4.82
C THR A 43 6.70 -7.56 -6.10
N LEU A 44 7.72 -6.84 -6.58
CA LEU A 44 8.51 -7.24 -7.73
C LEU A 44 9.26 -8.57 -7.46
N CYS A 45 9.94 -8.72 -6.32
CA CYS A 45 10.57 -10.00 -5.95
C CYS A 45 9.56 -11.16 -5.97
N CYS A 46 8.38 -10.95 -5.37
CA CYS A 46 7.29 -11.93 -5.38
C CYS A 46 6.82 -12.27 -6.80
N ILE A 47 6.66 -11.29 -7.68
CA ILE A 47 6.30 -11.51 -9.09
C ILE A 47 7.37 -12.32 -9.80
N LEU A 48 8.64 -11.96 -9.65
CA LEU A 48 9.76 -12.67 -10.31
C LEU A 48 9.80 -14.14 -9.88
N GLU A 49 9.63 -14.42 -8.58
CA GLU A 49 9.63 -15.79 -8.06
C GLU A 49 8.42 -16.62 -8.51
N ASN A 50 7.22 -16.04 -8.53
CA ASN A 50 5.98 -16.78 -8.80
C ASN A 50 5.64 -16.89 -10.29
N TYR A 51 6.23 -16.05 -11.13
CA TYR A 51 5.97 -16.03 -12.58
C TYR A 51 7.20 -16.38 -13.43
N GLN A 52 8.27 -16.91 -12.82
CA GLN A 52 9.41 -17.43 -13.57
C GLN A 52 9.04 -18.64 -14.42
N SER A 53 9.69 -18.76 -15.57
CA SER A 53 9.72 -19.91 -16.46
C SER A 53 11.17 -20.21 -16.84
N GLU A 54 11.41 -21.28 -17.61
CA GLU A 54 12.77 -21.63 -18.06
C GLU A 54 13.43 -20.50 -18.87
N ASP A 55 12.66 -19.82 -19.72
CA ASP A 55 13.18 -18.78 -20.62
C ASP A 55 13.06 -17.33 -20.10
N GLY A 56 12.46 -17.10 -18.93
CA GLY A 56 12.17 -15.73 -18.47
C GLY A 56 11.10 -15.61 -17.40
N VAL A 57 10.37 -14.49 -17.40
CA VAL A 57 9.29 -14.19 -16.45
C VAL A 57 8.04 -13.77 -17.19
N ILE A 58 6.93 -14.42 -16.87
CA ILE A 58 5.59 -14.09 -17.40
C ILE A 58 5.07 -12.84 -16.69
N VAL A 59 4.58 -11.85 -17.43
CA VAL A 59 3.99 -10.64 -16.86
C VAL A 59 2.55 -10.96 -16.41
N PRO A 60 2.18 -10.72 -15.13
CA PRO A 60 0.82 -10.92 -14.64
C PRO A 60 -0.21 -10.19 -15.50
N GLU A 61 -1.31 -10.85 -15.84
CA GLU A 61 -2.31 -10.37 -16.81
C GLU A 61 -2.77 -8.94 -16.52
N VAL A 62 -3.08 -8.64 -15.26
CA VAL A 62 -3.55 -7.32 -14.80
C VAL A 62 -2.52 -6.19 -15.00
N LEU A 63 -1.24 -6.52 -15.11
CA LEU A 63 -0.15 -5.56 -15.30
C LEU A 63 0.18 -5.33 -16.79
N ARG A 64 -0.25 -6.22 -17.69
CA ARG A 64 0.10 -6.15 -19.13
C ARG A 64 -0.35 -4.85 -19.79
N LYS A 65 -1.49 -4.29 -19.39
CA LYS A 65 -1.97 -2.98 -19.90
C LYS A 65 -1.04 -1.81 -19.56
N TYR A 66 -0.28 -1.90 -18.47
CA TYR A 66 0.64 -0.84 -18.03
C TYR A 66 2.05 -1.06 -18.60
N PHE A 67 2.51 -2.31 -18.63
CA PHE A 67 3.85 -2.66 -19.09
C PHE A 67 3.96 -2.89 -20.61
N LYS A 68 2.84 -3.14 -21.29
CA LYS A 68 2.71 -3.37 -22.74
C LYS A 68 3.44 -4.60 -23.28
N LYS A 69 3.79 -5.54 -22.40
CA LYS A 69 4.36 -6.85 -22.73
C LYS A 69 3.75 -7.92 -21.83
N ASP A 70 3.75 -9.16 -22.30
CA ASP A 70 3.27 -10.35 -21.59
C ASP A 70 4.41 -11.25 -21.08
N PHE A 71 5.65 -11.05 -21.58
CA PHE A 71 6.81 -11.85 -21.21
C PHE A 71 8.10 -11.02 -21.15
N ILE A 72 9.00 -11.38 -20.22
CA ILE A 72 10.34 -10.78 -20.05
C ILE A 72 11.37 -11.91 -20.18
N PRO A 73 12.13 -11.99 -21.28
CA PRO A 73 13.12 -13.06 -21.46
C PRO A 73 14.37 -12.84 -20.59
N TYR A 74 15.01 -13.94 -20.17
CA TYR A 74 16.35 -13.86 -19.59
C TYR A 74 17.37 -13.48 -20.68
N LEU A 75 18.36 -12.68 -20.27
CA LEU A 75 19.51 -12.41 -21.13
C LEU A 75 20.40 -13.66 -21.16
N LYS A 76 20.90 -13.99 -22.34
CA LYS A 76 21.92 -15.04 -22.52
C LYS A 76 23.30 -14.53 -22.16
#